data_AF-A0A947PLP5-F1
#
_entry.id   AF-A0A947PLP5-F1
#
_cell.length_a   1.000
_cell.length_b   1.000
_cell.length_c   1.000
_cell.angle_alpha   90.00
_cell.angle_beta   90.00
_cell.angle_gamma   90.00
#
_symmetry.space_group_name_H-M   'P 1'
#
loop_
_entity.id
_entity.type
_entity.pdbx_description
1 polymer ?
#
loop_
_entity_poly.entity_id
_entity_poly.type
_entity_poly.pdbx_seq_one_letter_code
_entity_poly.pdbx_strand_id
1 'polypeptide(L)' 'MTTHKLGFIGLGIMGTPMALNLIKGGHTLFVTTRSKVPQELT' A
#
# COMPACT_ATOMS: atom_id res chain seq x y z
N MET A 1 12.95 12.88 -6.71
CA MET A 1 12.27 11.77 -6.00
C MET A 1 11.88 10.74 -7.04
N THR A 2 12.39 9.51 -6.94
CA THR A 2 12.16 8.46 -7.92
C THR A 2 10.87 7.71 -7.60
N THR A 3 9.84 7.89 -8.43
CA THR A 3 8.59 7.13 -8.33
C THR A 3 8.86 5.69 -8.74
N HIS A 4 8.55 4.75 -7.85
CA HIS A 4 8.71 3.31 -8.08
C HIS A 4 7.35 2.65 -8.07
N LYS A 5 7.21 1.58 -8.86
CA LYS A 5 6.05 0.69 -8.85
C LYS A 5 6.38 -0.50 -7.95
N LEU A 6 5.65 -0.66 -6.85
CA LEU A 6 5.91 -1.68 -5.83
C LEU A 6 4.73 -2.64 -5.72
N GLY A 7 5.01 -3.94 -5.67
CA GLY A 7 4.01 -4.95 -5.28
C GLY A 7 3.95 -5.05 -3.76
N PHE A 8 2.74 -5.04 -3.18
CA PHE A 8 2.52 -5.09 -1.74
C PHE A 8 1.51 -6.20 -1.41
N ILE A 9 1.95 -7.21 -0.63
CA ILE A 9 1.12 -8.37 -0.29
C ILE A 9 0.69 -8.30 1.18
N GLY A 10 -0.62 -8.16 1.41
CA GLY A 10 -1.25 -8.17 2.72
C GLY A 10 -1.47 -6.78 3.32
N LEU A 11 -2.72 -6.50 3.69
CA LEU A 11 -3.15 -5.26 4.34
C LEU A 11 -3.64 -5.52 5.76
N GLY A 12 -2.79 -6.18 6.56
CA GLY A 12 -3.05 -6.38 7.98
C GLY A 12 -2.88 -5.10 8.80
N ILE A 13 -2.88 -5.24 10.12
CA ILE A 13 -2.76 -4.13 11.09
C ILE A 13 -1.52 -3.25 10.81
N MET A 14 -0.40 -3.89 10.43
CA MET A 14 0.83 -3.19 10.03
C MET A 14 0.93 -2.89 8.53
N GLY A 15 0.24 -3.66 7.68
CA GLY A 15 0.35 -3.53 6.23
C GLY A 15 -0.25 -2.21 5.72
N THR A 16 -1.41 -1.84 6.26
CA THR A 16 -2.12 -0.61 5.91
C THR A 16 -1.32 0.67 6.17
N PRO A 17 -0.79 0.93 7.40
CA PRO A 17 0.01 2.13 7.65
C PRO A 17 1.31 2.15 6.84
N MET A 18 1.89 0.99 6.54
CA MET A 18 3.08 0.89 5.70
C MET A 18 2.79 1.24 4.23
N ALA A 19 1.68 0.74 3.67
CA ALA A 19 1.23 1.10 2.32
C ALA A 19 0.95 2.60 2.21
N LEU A 20 0.30 3.20 3.21
CA LEU A 20 0.07 4.64 3.25
C LEU A 20 1.36 5.45 3.22
N ASN A 21 2.39 5.04 3.96
CA ASN A 21 3.68 5.74 3.97
C ASN A 21 4.38 5.68 2.61
N LEU A 22 4.33 4.54 1.92
CA LEU A 22 4.91 4.40 0.58
C LEU A 22 4.17 5.26 -0.47
N ILE A 23 2.85 5.33 -0.38
CA ILE A 23 2.03 6.21 -1.24
C ILE A 23 2.37 7.68 -0.95
N LYS A 24 2.43 8.09 0.33
CA LYS A 24 2.85 9.44 0.74
C LYS A 24 4.28 9.78 0.28
N GLY A 25 5.15 8.79 0.21
CA GLY A 25 6.50 8.90 -0.34
C GLY A 25 6.56 9.06 -1.87
N GLY A 26 5.42 9.02 -2.56
CA GLY A 26 5.34 9.20 -4.01
C GLY A 26 5.57 7.93 -4.81
N HIS A 27 5.40 6.75 -4.20
CA HIS A 27 5.47 5.46 -4.87
C HIS A 27 4.07 4.96 -5.27
N THR A 28 4.00 4.24 -6.38
CA THR A 28 2.77 3.56 -6.83
C THR A 28 2.77 2.15 -6.26
N LEU A 29 1.69 1.76 -5.59
CA LEU A 29 1.53 0.42 -5.03
C LEU A 29 0.52 -0.42 -5.82
N PHE A 30 0.88 -1.67 -6.06
CA PHE A 30 -0.03 -2.72 -6.49
C PHE A 30 -0.27 -3.65 -5.32
N VAL A 31 -1.48 -3.60 -4.76
CA VAL A 31 -1.78 -4.32 -3.54
C VAL A 31 -2.55 -5.60 -3.83
N THR A 32 -2.11 -6.71 -3.24
CA THR A 32 -2.87 -7.96 -3.21
C THR A 32 -3.10 -8.37 -1.77
N THR A 33 -4.35 -8.60 -1.40
CA THR A 33 -4.74 -9.01 -0.05
C THR A 33 -5.94 -9.94 -0.16
N ARG A 34 -6.03 -10.91 0.77
CA ARG A 34 -7.18 -11.82 0.84
C ARG A 34 -8.41 -11.15 1.45
N SER A 35 -8.18 -10.17 2.30
CA SER A 35 -9.22 -9.39 2.98
C SER A 35 -9.56 -8.13 2.18
N LYS A 36 -10.67 -7.47 2.53
CA LYS A 36 -11.04 -6.19 1.91
C LYS A 36 -9.90 -5.18 2.00
N VAL A 37 -9.74 -4.37 0.96
CA VAL A 37 -8.86 -3.20 1.00
C VAL A 37 -9.47 -2.18 1.97
N PRO A 38 -8.70 -1.67 2.94
CA PRO A 38 -9.16 -0.59 3.81
C PRO A 38 -9.56 0.64 3.01
N GLN A 39 -10.61 1.33 3.45
CA GLN A 39 -11.13 2.52 2.77
C GLN A 39 -10.08 3.65 2.64
N GLU A 40 -9.12 3.71 3.55
CA GLU A 40 -7.99 4.66 3.51
C GLU A 40 -7.05 4.45 2.30
N LEU A 41 -7.12 3.28 1.66
CA LEU A 41 -6.31 2.89 0.50
C LEU A 41 -7.13 2.76 -0.79
N THR A 42 -8.43 3.08 -0.75
CA THR A 42 -9.35 3.05 -1.91
C THR A 42 -9.68 4.46 -2.34
#